data_AF-A0A349S3R2-F1
#
_entry.id   AF-A0A349S3R2-F1
#
_cell.length_a   1.000
_cell.length_b   1.000
_cell.length_c   1.000
_cell.angle_alpha   90.00
_cell.angle_beta   90.00
_cell.angle_gamma   90.00
#
_symmetry.space_group_name_H-M   'P 1'
#
loop_
_entity.id
_entity.type
_entity.pdbx_description
1 polymer ?
#
loop_
_entity_poly.entity_id
_entity_poly.type
_entity_poly.pdbx_seq_one_letter_code
_entity_poly.pdbx_strand_id
1 'polypeptide(L)'
;QYRSLLEPEIAESICLDILHIVPEHQATLTVYILALSDQIQKAESRTQIREIKAAIERLTSQYERHYYTGIFHERRARFLLRQPMSRSFAYSYFEEAVVEFSQAQELSRNKNCDSILRKNSCIRTIIKEKLKPRKDSEDILFDRES
;
A
#
# COMPACT_ATOMS: atom_id res chain seq x y z
N GLN A 1 15.54 -6.60 -12.36
CA GLN A 1 15.25 -6.88 -13.78
C GLN A 1 13.86 -7.46 -14.01
N TYR A 2 13.33 -8.35 -13.17
CA TYR A 2 11.98 -8.95 -13.34
C TYR A 2 10.79 -7.97 -13.33
N ARG A 3 10.96 -6.75 -12.81
CA ARG A 3 9.93 -5.70 -12.83
C ARG A 3 9.65 -5.13 -14.25
N SER A 4 10.52 -5.38 -15.24
CA SER A 4 10.35 -4.82 -16.59
C SER A 4 9.36 -5.58 -17.47
N LEU A 5 8.83 -6.72 -17.01
CA LEU A 5 7.93 -7.54 -17.83
C LEU A 5 6.46 -7.14 -17.71
N LEU A 6 6.09 -6.24 -16.78
CA LEU A 6 4.66 -5.97 -16.47
C LEU A 6 3.87 -7.24 -16.10
N GLU A 7 4.56 -8.31 -15.71
CA GLU A 7 4.03 -9.64 -15.38
C GLU A 7 4.24 -9.91 -13.88
N PRO A 8 3.40 -9.34 -13.00
CA PRO A 8 3.56 -9.49 -11.56
C PRO A 8 3.36 -10.93 -11.10
N GLU A 9 2.60 -11.76 -11.83
CA GLU A 9 2.41 -13.18 -11.53
C GLU A 9 3.69 -14.01 -11.76
N ILE A 10 4.45 -13.70 -12.82
CA ILE A 10 5.74 -14.38 -13.07
C ILE A 10 6.77 -13.94 -12.04
N ALA A 11 6.80 -12.65 -11.71
CA ALA A 11 7.68 -12.13 -10.66
C ALA A 11 7.38 -12.78 -9.29
N GLU A 12 6.10 -12.99 -8.96
CA GLU A 12 5.68 -13.72 -7.76
C GLU A 12 6.23 -15.15 -7.75
N SER A 13 6.01 -15.91 -8.83
CA SER A 13 6.47 -17.30 -8.93
C SER A 13 7.98 -17.43 -8.72
N ILE A 14 8.79 -16.59 -9.39
CA ILE A 14 10.26 -16.62 -9.26
C ILE A 14 10.68 -16.22 -7.84
N CYS A 15 10.00 -15.25 -7.22
CA CYS A 15 10.29 -14.87 -5.85
C CYS A 15 10.02 -16.02 -4.87
N LEU A 16 8.93 -16.77 -5.07
CA LEU A 16 8.61 -17.94 -4.24
C LEU A 16 9.70 -19.00 -4.32
N ASP A 17 10.25 -19.29 -5.51
CA ASP A 17 11.35 -20.25 -5.67
C ASP A 17 12.60 -19.82 -4.89
N ILE A 18 12.95 -18.54 -4.95
CA ILE A 18 14.11 -18.02 -4.22
C ILE A 18 13.84 -18.02 -2.70
N LEU A 19 12.66 -17.58 -2.26
CA LEU A 19 12.28 -17.53 -0.85
C LEU A 19 12.11 -18.93 -0.24
N HIS A 20 11.85 -19.96 -1.05
CA HIS A 20 11.86 -21.35 -0.59
C HIS A 20 13.26 -21.81 -0.19
N ILE A 21 14.29 -21.39 -0.93
CA ILE A 21 15.69 -21.74 -0.66
C ILE A 21 16.30 -20.82 0.40
N VAL A 22 16.06 -19.51 0.30
CA VAL A 22 16.58 -18.48 1.21
C VAL A 22 15.44 -17.60 1.70
N PRO A 23 14.74 -18.02 2.77
CA PRO A 23 13.56 -17.30 3.26
C PRO A 23 13.82 -15.83 3.54
N GLU A 24 14.93 -15.50 4.19
CA GLU A 24 15.20 -14.14 4.67
C GLU A 24 15.93 -13.25 3.66
N HIS A 25 15.91 -13.62 2.37
CA HIS A 25 16.54 -12.83 1.30
C HIS A 25 15.79 -11.50 1.06
N GLN A 26 16.28 -10.44 1.71
CA GLN A 26 15.61 -9.13 1.82
C GLN A 26 15.27 -8.49 0.46
N ALA A 27 16.17 -8.59 -0.53
CA ALA A 27 15.92 -8.06 -1.87
C ALA A 27 14.77 -8.80 -2.57
N THR A 28 14.64 -10.11 -2.36
CA THR A 28 13.53 -10.89 -2.93
C THR A 28 12.23 -10.59 -2.20
N LEU A 29 12.24 -10.45 -0.88
CA LEU A 29 11.05 -10.02 -0.11
C LEU A 29 10.50 -8.70 -0.64
N THR A 30 11.37 -7.72 -0.90
CA THR A 30 10.99 -6.44 -1.51
C THR A 30 10.28 -6.63 -2.85
N VAL A 31 10.86 -7.42 -3.76
CA VAL A 31 10.27 -7.67 -5.09
C VAL A 31 8.97 -8.44 -4.97
N TYR A 32 8.89 -9.42 -4.07
CA TYR A 32 7.70 -10.23 -3.80
C TYR A 32 6.53 -9.36 -3.31
N ILE A 33 6.78 -8.48 -2.32
CA ILE A 33 5.78 -7.52 -1.81
C ILE A 33 5.27 -6.63 -2.94
N LEU A 34 6.17 -6.12 -3.78
CA LEU A 34 5.80 -5.28 -4.92
C LEU A 34 5.00 -6.05 -5.97
N ALA A 35 5.38 -7.29 -6.29
CA ALA A 35 4.67 -8.13 -7.24
C ALA A 35 3.24 -8.42 -6.77
N LEU A 36 3.07 -8.90 -5.53
CA LEU A 36 1.76 -9.16 -4.94
C LEU A 36 0.89 -7.89 -4.89
N SER A 37 1.46 -6.76 -4.45
CA SER A 37 0.66 -5.53 -4.34
C SER A 37 0.32 -4.92 -5.71
N ASP A 38 1.08 -5.18 -6.78
CA ASP A 38 0.72 -4.78 -8.15
C ASP A 38 -0.53 -5.53 -8.65
N GLN A 39 -0.73 -6.77 -8.22
CA GLN A 39 -1.88 -7.59 -8.60
C GLN A 39 -3.20 -7.16 -7.94
N ILE A 40 -3.17 -6.40 -6.84
CA ILE A 40 -4.37 -5.85 -6.16
C ILE A 40 -5.26 -5.07 -7.14
N GLN A 41 -4.67 -4.45 -8.17
CA GLN A 41 -5.42 -3.69 -9.17
C GLN A 41 -6.41 -4.53 -9.99
N LYS A 42 -6.23 -5.86 -10.03
CA LYS A 42 -7.09 -6.80 -10.75
C LYS A 42 -8.20 -7.32 -9.85
N ALA A 43 -7.85 -7.81 -8.66
CA ALA A 43 -8.78 -8.23 -7.61
C ALA A 43 -8.02 -8.35 -6.27
N GLU A 44 -8.61 -7.89 -5.17
CA GLU A 44 -8.06 -8.16 -3.84
C GLU A 44 -8.59 -9.50 -3.29
N SER A 45 -7.69 -10.40 -2.88
CA SER A 45 -8.04 -11.61 -2.14
C SER A 45 -7.57 -11.52 -0.70
N ARG A 46 -8.33 -12.11 0.24
CA ARG A 46 -7.95 -12.14 1.66
C ARG A 46 -6.62 -12.84 1.89
N THR A 47 -6.33 -13.87 1.10
CA THR A 47 -5.06 -14.63 1.16
C THR A 47 -3.89 -13.74 0.73
N GLN A 48 -4.01 -13.06 -0.41
CA GLN A 48 -2.97 -12.16 -0.91
C GLN A 48 -2.68 -11.01 0.08
N ILE A 49 -3.71 -10.44 0.71
CA ILE A 49 -3.53 -9.41 1.74
C ILE A 49 -2.70 -9.93 2.92
N ARG A 50 -2.96 -11.16 3.38
CA ARG A 50 -2.20 -11.77 4.48
C ARG A 50 -0.75 -12.03 4.09
N GLU A 51 -0.51 -12.52 2.87
CA GLU A 51 0.83 -12.80 2.36
C GLU A 51 1.68 -11.54 2.22
N ILE A 52 1.10 -10.44 1.72
CA ILE A 52 1.79 -9.15 1.64
C ILE A 52 2.20 -8.69 3.04
N LYS A 53 1.28 -8.71 4.01
CA LYS A 53 1.57 -8.30 5.39
C LYS A 53 2.67 -9.16 6.02
N ALA A 54 2.57 -10.47 5.89
CA ALA A 54 3.57 -11.40 6.41
C ALA A 54 4.94 -11.19 5.76
N ALA A 55 5.00 -10.90 4.45
CA ALA A 55 6.25 -10.59 3.78
C ALA A 55 6.85 -9.26 4.25
N ILE A 56 6.03 -8.23 4.49
CA ILE A 56 6.48 -6.94 5.03
C ILE A 56 7.06 -7.12 6.44
N GLU A 57 6.42 -7.90 7.32
CA GLU A 57 6.90 -8.15 8.69
C GLU A 57 8.31 -8.77 8.73
N ARG A 58 8.70 -9.50 7.69
CA ARG A 58 10.01 -10.14 7.55
C ARG A 58 11.12 -9.21 7.07
N LEU A 59 10.78 -7.98 6.66
CA LEU A 59 11.80 -6.98 6.33
C LEU A 59 12.51 -6.54 7.61
N THR A 60 13.84 -6.54 7.57
CA THR A 60 14.69 -6.21 8.71
C THR A 60 14.71 -4.71 9.00
N SER A 61 14.65 -3.88 7.96
CA SER A 61 14.65 -2.42 8.07
C SER A 61 13.27 -1.90 8.48
N GLN A 62 13.20 -1.18 9.60
CA GLN A 62 11.97 -0.51 10.03
C GLN A 62 11.48 0.52 9.01
N TYR A 63 12.42 1.21 8.35
CA TYR A 63 12.09 2.12 7.24
C TYR A 63 11.33 1.37 6.13
N GLU A 64 11.85 0.21 5.71
CA GLU A 64 11.25 -0.56 4.63
C GLU A 64 9.88 -1.12 5.05
N ARG A 65 9.73 -1.56 6.31
CA ARG A 65 8.43 -2.01 6.83
C ARG A 65 7.36 -0.94 6.70
N HIS A 66 7.64 0.29 7.13
CA HIS A 66 6.69 1.40 6.98
C HIS A 66 6.50 1.79 5.51
N TYR A 67 7.59 1.86 4.74
CA TYR A 67 7.52 2.25 3.33
C TYR A 67 6.68 1.29 2.49
N TYR A 68 6.88 -0.02 2.63
CA TYR A 68 6.12 -1.02 1.87
C TYR A 68 4.70 -1.22 2.40
N THR A 69 4.45 -1.01 3.71
CA THR A 69 3.08 -0.90 4.25
C THR A 69 2.35 0.27 3.60
N GLY A 70 2.99 1.44 3.49
CA GLY A 70 2.44 2.60 2.78
C GLY A 70 2.10 2.31 1.31
N ILE A 71 2.99 1.62 0.57
CA ILE A 71 2.72 1.20 -0.81
C ILE A 71 1.51 0.27 -0.90
N PHE A 72 1.39 -0.68 0.03
CA PHE A 72 0.27 -1.60 0.09
C PHE A 72 -1.06 -0.85 0.29
N HIS A 73 -1.14 0.05 1.27
CA HIS A 73 -2.35 0.87 1.49
C HIS A 73 -2.64 1.79 0.29
N GLU A 74 -1.63 2.42 -0.30
CA GLU A 74 -1.78 3.27 -1.51
C GLU A 74 -2.42 2.49 -2.67
N ARG A 75 -1.91 1.27 -2.95
CA ARG A 75 -2.39 0.44 -4.06
C ARG A 75 -3.82 -0.04 -3.83
N ARG A 76 -4.18 -0.37 -2.59
CA ARG A 76 -5.58 -0.70 -2.22
C ARG A 76 -6.51 0.50 -2.35
N ALA A 77 -6.09 1.68 -1.87
CA ALA A 77 -6.86 2.91 -2.02
C ALA A 77 -7.15 3.21 -3.50
N ARG A 78 -6.13 3.08 -4.36
CA ARG A 78 -6.26 3.29 -5.81
C ARG A 78 -7.19 2.27 -6.49
N PHE A 79 -7.15 1.00 -6.07
CA PHE A 79 -8.09 -0.01 -6.53
C PHE A 79 -9.53 0.36 -6.12
N LEU A 80 -9.76 0.65 -4.84
CA LEU A 80 -11.07 1.02 -4.30
C LEU A 80 -11.62 2.30 -4.90
N LEU A 81 -10.78 3.25 -5.29
CA LEU A 81 -11.22 4.46 -5.97
C LEU A 81 -11.92 4.19 -7.32
N ARG A 82 -11.58 3.07 -7.98
CA ARG A 82 -12.19 2.63 -9.24
C ARG A 82 -13.48 1.81 -9.05
N GLN A 83 -13.74 1.35 -7.82
CA GLN A 83 -14.92 0.55 -7.49
C GLN A 83 -16.12 1.46 -7.13
N PRO A 84 -17.36 1.02 -7.37
CA PRO A 84 -18.54 1.77 -6.96
C PRO A 84 -18.72 1.75 -5.44
N MET A 85 -19.22 2.86 -4.87
CA MET A 85 -19.58 3.00 -3.45
C MET A 85 -18.43 2.76 -2.42
N SER A 86 -17.18 2.80 -2.85
CA SER A 86 -15.99 2.52 -2.02
C SER A 86 -15.09 3.73 -1.75
N ARG A 87 -15.52 4.95 -2.12
CA ARG A 87 -14.70 6.17 -2.02
C ARG A 87 -14.29 6.50 -0.58
N SER A 88 -15.14 6.23 0.41
CA SER A 88 -14.81 6.42 1.83
C SER A 88 -13.75 5.43 2.33
N PHE A 89 -13.79 4.16 1.87
CA PHE A 89 -12.73 3.20 2.15
C PHE A 89 -11.42 3.58 1.45
N ALA A 90 -11.50 4.10 0.21
CA ALA A 90 -10.33 4.63 -0.48
C ALA A 90 -9.69 5.79 0.29
N TYR A 91 -10.50 6.68 0.88
CA TYR A 91 -10.02 7.74 1.77
C TYR A 91 -9.24 7.15 2.96
N SER A 92 -9.83 6.22 3.71
CA SER A 92 -9.18 5.60 4.87
C SER A 92 -7.84 4.96 4.50
N TYR A 93 -7.77 4.24 3.39
CA TYR A 93 -6.51 3.64 2.94
C TYR A 93 -5.48 4.67 2.47
N PHE A 94 -5.88 5.78 1.85
CA PHE A 94 -4.92 6.84 1.54
C PHE A 94 -4.38 7.51 2.82
N GLU A 95 -5.21 7.71 3.84
CA GLU A 95 -4.76 8.25 5.14
C GLU A 95 -3.78 7.30 5.83
N GLU A 96 -4.09 6.00 5.89
CA GLU A 96 -3.17 4.98 6.41
C GLU A 96 -1.84 5.01 5.65
N ALA A 97 -1.87 5.11 4.31
CA ALA A 97 -0.65 5.23 3.52
C ALA A 97 0.16 6.50 3.86
N VAL A 98 -0.49 7.63 4.08
CA VAL A 98 0.15 8.91 4.45
C VAL A 98 0.84 8.80 5.81
N VAL A 99 0.21 8.14 6.79
CA VAL A 99 0.80 7.90 8.12
C VAL A 99 2.06 7.05 7.99
N GLU A 100 1.98 5.93 7.29
CA GLU A 100 3.10 5.00 7.09
C GLU A 100 4.28 5.66 6.34
N PHE A 101 4.00 6.44 5.29
CA PHE A 101 5.06 7.19 4.61
C PHE A 101 5.68 8.28 5.48
N SER A 102 4.93 8.86 6.43
CA SER A 102 5.47 9.84 7.38
C SER A 102 6.41 9.15 8.39
N GLN A 103 6.03 7.98 8.90
CA GLN A 103 6.90 7.16 9.77
C GLN A 103 8.17 6.73 9.02
N ALA A 104 8.05 6.28 7.77
CA ALA A 104 9.20 5.97 6.94
C ALA A 104 10.09 7.20 6.69
N GLN A 105 9.51 8.38 6.47
CA GLN A 105 10.28 9.62 6.32
C GLN A 105 11.15 9.92 7.55
N GLU A 106 10.62 9.77 8.76
CA GLU A 106 11.35 10.03 10.01
C GLU A 106 12.54 9.07 10.20
N LEU A 107 12.41 7.83 9.73
CA LEU A 107 13.45 6.80 9.82
C LEU A 107 14.51 6.88 8.71
N SER A 108 14.34 7.76 7.73
CA SER A 108 15.20 7.85 6.55
C SER A 108 16.57 8.43 6.89
N ARG A 109 17.58 7.56 7.03
CA ARG A 109 18.97 7.97 7.33
C ARG A 109 19.65 8.73 6.18
N ASN A 110 19.25 8.48 4.93
CA ASN A 110 19.99 8.91 3.72
C ASN A 110 19.29 9.99 2.89
N LYS A 111 18.38 10.79 3.46
CA LYS A 111 17.54 11.73 2.69
C LYS A 111 16.82 11.04 1.52
N ASN A 112 16.43 9.76 1.68
CA ASN A 112 15.58 9.13 0.68
C ASN A 112 14.23 9.86 0.67
N CYS A 113 13.98 10.60 -0.41
CA CYS A 113 12.78 11.42 -0.61
C CYS A 113 11.59 10.60 -1.12
N ASP A 114 11.74 9.31 -1.40
CA ASP A 114 10.69 8.50 -2.02
C ASP A 114 9.42 8.45 -1.17
N SER A 115 9.56 8.33 0.16
CA SER A 115 8.41 8.35 1.08
C SER A 115 7.69 9.69 1.04
N ILE A 116 8.43 10.80 0.96
CA ILE A 116 7.87 12.16 0.84
C ILE A 116 7.10 12.31 -0.48
N LEU A 117 7.68 11.85 -1.59
CA LEU A 117 7.05 11.94 -2.91
C LEU A 117 5.76 11.12 -2.98
N ARG A 118 5.78 9.90 -2.42
CA ARG A 118 4.62 9.01 -2.30
C ARG A 118 3.52 9.61 -1.43
N LYS A 119 3.89 10.13 -0.25
CA LYS A 119 2.98 10.85 0.65
C LYS A 119 2.27 12.00 -0.07
N ASN A 120 3.04 12.86 -0.73
CA ASN A 120 2.51 13.99 -1.48
C ASN A 120 1.58 13.54 -2.60
N SER A 121 1.88 12.42 -3.27
CA SER A 121 0.98 11.85 -4.28
C SER A 121 -0.35 11.37 -3.69
N CYS A 122 -0.34 10.77 -2.49
CA CYS A 122 -1.57 10.34 -1.81
C CYS A 122 -2.44 11.55 -1.46
N ILE A 123 -1.86 12.56 -0.81
CA ILE A 123 -2.56 13.79 -0.42
C ILE A 123 -3.16 14.50 -1.65
N ARG A 124 -2.40 14.65 -2.74
CA ARG A 124 -2.93 15.24 -3.98
C ARG A 124 -4.10 14.45 -4.55
N THR A 125 -4.08 13.12 -4.42
CA THR A 125 -5.18 12.27 -4.88
C THR A 125 -6.42 12.49 -4.03
N ILE A 126 -6.30 12.51 -2.69
CA ILE A 126 -7.40 12.82 -1.76
C ILE A 126 -8.07 14.14 -2.14
N ILE A 127 -7.28 15.20 -2.32
CA ILE A 127 -7.77 16.55 -2.65
C ILE A 127 -8.44 16.57 -4.04
N LYS A 128 -7.76 16.05 -5.06
CA LYS A 128 -8.26 16.03 -6.45
C LYS A 128 -9.59 15.30 -6.56
N GLU A 129 -9.69 14.15 -5.89
CA GLU A 129 -10.88 13.29 -5.92
C GLU A 129 -11.94 13.72 -4.89
N LYS A 130 -11.69 14.78 -4.11
CA LYS A 130 -12.58 15.26 -3.04
C LYS A 130 -13.03 14.13 -2.12
N LEU A 131 -12.10 13.23 -1.79
CA LEU A 131 -12.37 12.10 -0.91
C LEU A 131 -12.69 12.61 0.49
N LYS A 132 -13.63 11.95 1.16
CA LYS A 132 -14.07 12.28 2.50
C LYS A 132 -14.09 11.02 3.35
N PRO A 133 -13.89 11.14 4.67
CA PRO A 133 -14.12 10.03 5.58
C PRO A 133 -15.56 9.53 5.43
N ARG A 134 -15.78 8.28 5.82
CA ARG A 134 -17.13 7.78 6.01
C ARG A 134 -17.77 8.64 7.09
N LYS A 135 -18.92 9.23 6.79
CA LYS A 135 -19.77 9.85 7.82
C LYS A 135 -20.37 8.70 8.63
N ASP A 136 -20.18 8.75 9.93
CA ASP A 136 -20.88 7.81 10.81
C ASP A 136 -22.33 8.24 10.97
N SER A 137 -23.17 7.35 11.49
CA SER A 137 -24.62 7.58 11.62
C SER A 137 -24.94 8.88 12.38
N GLU A 138 -24.09 9.23 13.34
CA GLU A 138 -24.20 10.44 14.17
C GLU A 138 -23.91 11.73 13.36
N ASP A 139 -22.93 11.71 12.45
CA ASP A 139 -22.60 12.84 11.59
C ASP A 139 -23.72 13.16 10.58
N ILE A 140 -24.47 12.15 10.15
CA ILE A 140 -25.58 12.30 9.19
C ILE A 140 -26.79 12.94 9.86
N LEU A 141 -27.02 12.65 11.15
CA LEU A 141 -28.11 13.24 11.93
C LEU A 141 -27.86 14.74 12.16
N PHE A 142 -26.63 15.13 12.47
CA PHE A 142 -26.26 16.52 12.74
C PHE A 142 -26.42 17.43 11.50
N ASP A 143 -26.08 16.93 10.31
CA ASP A 143 -26.24 17.65 9.03
C ASP A 143 -27.71 17.81 8.59
N ARG A 144 -28.65 17.04 9.16
CA ARG A 144 -30.08 17.15 8.85
C ARG A 144 -30.81 18.13 9.76
N GLU A 145 -30.22 18.49 10.89
CA GLU A 145 -30.77 19.41 11.89
C GLU A 145 -30.21 20.84 11.77
N SER A 146 -29.23 21.07 10.89
CA SER A 146 -28.62 22.38 10.59
C SER A 146 -29.11 22.95 9.27
#